data_AF-W5LIB4-F1
#
_entry.id   AF-W5LIB4-F1
#
_cell.length_a   1.000
_cell.length_b   1.000
_cell.length_c   1.000
_cell.angle_alpha   90.00
_cell.angle_beta   90.00
_cell.angle_gamma   90.00
#
_symmetry.space_group_name_H-M   'P 1'
#
loop_
_entity.id
_entity.type
_entity.pdbx_description
1 polymer ?
#
loop_
_entity_poly.entity_id
_entity_poly.type
_entity_poly.pdbx_seq_one_letter_code
_entity_poly.pdbx_strand_id
1 'polypeptide(L)' 'MSAASSVVAMKKVVQQLRFEANINRVKVSQAAAELQQFCIQNALQDPLLTGVSSSTNPFRTQKLCSFV' A
#
# COMPACT_ATOMS: atom_id res chain seq x y z
N MET A 1 -27.29 -29.01 -14.50
CA MET A 1 -26.13 -28.59 -13.67
C MET A 1 -26.23 -29.33 -12.34
N SER A 2 -25.39 -30.35 -12.14
CA SER A 2 -25.58 -31.34 -11.06
C SER A 2 -25.38 -30.73 -9.67
N ALA A 3 -26.38 -30.83 -8.79
CA ALA A 3 -26.36 -30.31 -7.42
C ALA A 3 -25.18 -30.84 -6.56
N ALA A 4 -24.53 -31.94 -6.96
CA ALA A 4 -23.34 -32.44 -6.29
C ALA A 4 -22.10 -31.53 -6.45
N SER A 5 -21.95 -30.85 -7.59
CA SER A 5 -20.80 -29.95 -7.82
C SER A 5 -20.91 -28.65 -7.02
N SER A 6 -22.13 -28.14 -6.82
CA SER A 6 -22.36 -26.96 -5.97
C SER A 6 -22.07 -27.24 -4.49
N VAL A 7 -22.39 -28.45 -3.99
CA VAL A 7 -22.06 -28.85 -2.61
C VAL A 7 -20.55 -28.92 -2.38
N VAL A 8 -19.77 -29.41 -3.34
CA VAL A 8 -18.30 -29.42 -3.25
C VAL A 8 -17.73 -28.01 -3.25
N ALA A 9 -18.25 -27.12 -4.09
CA ALA A 9 -17.84 -25.71 -4.11
C ALA A 9 -18.15 -25.02 -2.77
N MET A 10 -19.35 -25.22 -2.21
CA MET A 10 -19.73 -24.65 -0.91
C MET A 10 -18.85 -25.16 0.24
N LYS A 11 -18.46 -26.44 0.23
CA LYS A 11 -17.53 -26.99 1.23
C LYS A 11 -16.16 -26.30 1.20
N LYS A 12 -15.63 -26.01 -0.01
CA LYS A 12 -14.38 -25.25 -0.15
C LYS A 12 -14.52 -23.82 0.38
N VAL A 13 -15.63 -23.15 0.10
CA VAL A 13 -15.90 -21.80 0.63
C VAL A 13 -15.96 -21.80 2.16
N VAL A 14 -16.63 -22.78 2.77
CA VAL A 14 -16.68 -22.90 4.24
C VAL A 14 -15.29 -23.14 4.84
N GLN A 15 -14.46 -23.96 4.19
CA GLN A 15 -13.08 -24.16 4.64
C GLN A 15 -12.26 -22.86 4.57
N GLN A 16 -12.42 -22.08 3.50
CA GLN A 16 -11.77 -20.78 3.34
C GLN A 16 -12.21 -19.79 4.41
N LEU A 17 -13.52 -19.65 4.64
CA LEU A 17 -14.06 -18.75 5.67
C LEU A 17 -13.59 -19.12 7.07
N ARG A 18 -13.47 -20.42 7.38
CA ARG A 18 -12.90 -20.88 8.66
C ARG A 18 -11.44 -20.47 8.80
N PHE A 19 -10.65 -20.53 7.73
CA PHE A 19 -9.27 -20.07 7.76
C PHE A 19 -9.20 -18.55 7.98
N GLU A 20 -9.98 -17.77 7.25
CA GLU A 20 -10.02 -16.31 7.37
C GLU A 20 -10.57 -15.82 8.72
N ALA A 21 -11.50 -16.56 9.32
CA ALA A 21 -12.00 -16.29 10.67
C ALA A 21 -10.89 -16.44 11.73
N ASN A 22 -10.01 -17.43 11.55
CA ASN A 22 -8.90 -17.73 12.46
C ASN A 22 -7.68 -16.80 12.30
N ILE A 23 -7.74 -15.80 11.40
CA ILE A 23 -6.65 -14.81 11.27
C ILE A 23 -6.63 -13.90 12.50
N ASN A 24 -5.44 -13.76 13.11
CA ASN A 24 -5.20 -12.83 14.20
C ASN A 24 -5.32 -11.39 13.69
N ARG A 25 -6.29 -10.65 14.23
CA ARG A 25 -6.52 -9.24 13.89
C ARG A 25 -5.84 -8.34 14.91
N VAL A 26 -5.23 -7.27 14.44
CA VAL A 26 -4.71 -6.19 15.29
C VAL A 26 -5.79 -5.14 15.52
N LYS A 27 -5.65 -4.35 16.61
CA LYS A 27 -6.57 -3.23 16.85
C LYS A 27 -6.36 -2.17 15.76
N VAL A 28 -7.46 -1.63 15.25
CA VAL A 28 -7.43 -0.56 14.25
C VAL A 28 -6.63 0.64 14.75
N SER A 29 -6.74 0.97 16.04
CA SER A 29 -5.96 2.06 16.65
C SER A 29 -4.45 1.80 16.63
N GLN A 30 -4.02 0.55 16.84
CA GLN A 30 -2.61 0.19 16.77
C GLN A 30 -2.10 0.25 15.32
N ALA A 31 -2.83 -0.34 14.37
CA ALA A 31 -2.46 -0.29 12.96
C ALA A 31 -2.40 1.17 12.44
N ALA A 32 -3.33 2.03 12.86
CA ALA A 32 -3.32 3.44 12.49
C ALA A 32 -2.10 4.18 13.06
N ALA A 33 -1.72 3.92 14.31
CA ALA A 33 -0.53 4.50 14.92
C ALA A 33 0.76 4.03 14.21
N GLU A 34 0.87 2.74 13.89
CA GLU A 34 2.00 2.19 13.14
C GLU A 34 2.12 2.81 11.74
N LEU A 35 1.00 2.95 11.02
CA LEU A 35 0.97 3.62 9.71
C LEU A 35 1.38 5.10 9.82
N GLN A 36 0.85 5.82 10.80
CA GLN A 36 1.21 7.22 11.02
C GLN A 36 2.71 7.36 11.32
N GLN A 37 3.26 6.50 12.18
CA GLN A 37 4.67 6.52 12.54
C GLN A 37 5.55 6.22 11.33
N PHE A 38 5.16 5.24 10.50
CA PHE A 38 5.83 4.95 9.24
C PHE A 38 5.83 6.16 8.29
N CYS A 39 4.68 6.82 8.13
CA CYS A 39 4.58 8.02 7.30
C CYS A 39 5.49 9.14 7.83
N ILE A 40 5.51 9.41 9.14
CA ILE A 40 6.34 10.48 9.71
C ILE A 40 7.84 10.19 9.51
N GLN A 41 8.27 8.94 9.72
CA GLN A 41 9.67 8.56 9.53
C GLN A 41 10.13 8.69 8.08
N ASN A 42 9.26 8.36 7.13
CA ASN A 42 9.59 8.38 5.70
C ASN A 42 9.24 9.70 5.01
N ALA A 43 8.48 10.59 5.66
CA ALA A 43 8.09 11.87 5.08
C ALA A 43 9.30 12.73 4.67
N LEU A 44 10.40 12.65 5.42
CA LEU A 44 11.63 13.39 5.10
C LEU A 44 12.37 12.83 3.87
N GLN A 45 12.18 11.55 3.58
CA GLN A 45 12.78 10.88 2.43
C GLN A 45 11.89 10.93 1.19
N ASP A 46 10.64 11.37 1.33
CA ASP A 46 9.72 11.53 0.22
C ASP A 46 9.99 12.89 -0.48
N PRO A 47 10.53 12.86 -1.71
CA PRO A 47 10.81 14.05 -2.51
C PRO A 47 9.56 14.90 -2.82
N LEU A 48 8.39 14.27 -2.79
CA LEU A 48 7.10 14.91 -3.08
C LEU A 48 6.56 15.66 -1.87
N LEU A 49 6.89 15.21 -0.65
CA LEU A 49 6.47 15.86 0.61
C LEU A 49 7.42 16.98 1.04
N THR A 50 8.74 16.75 0.97
CA THR A 50 9.75 17.74 1.40
C THR A 50 10.09 18.77 0.34
N GLY A 51 9.83 18.44 -0.93
CA GLY A 51 10.28 19.24 -2.06
C GLY A 51 11.77 19.08 -2.28
N VAL A 52 12.15 18.62 -3.48
CA VAL A 52 13.56 18.54 -3.87
C VAL A 52 14.04 19.83 -4.48
N SER A 53 15.30 20.18 -4.20
CA SER A 53 15.97 21.24 -4.94
C SER A 53 15.95 20.92 -6.44
N SER A 54 15.76 21.96 -7.23
CA SER A 54 15.81 21.95 -8.69
C SER A 54 16.98 21.14 -9.27
N SER A 55 18.13 21.09 -8.59
CA SER A 55 19.34 20.39 -9.04
C SER A 55 19.30 18.88 -8.82
N THR A 56 18.45 18.38 -7.91
CA THR A 56 18.33 16.96 -7.55
C THR A 56 17.14 16.29 -8.25
N ASN A 57 16.25 17.08 -8.88
CA ASN A 57 15.11 16.55 -9.63
C ASN A 57 15.53 16.10 -11.04
N PRO A 58 15.48 14.79 -11.37
CA PRO A 58 15.83 14.28 -12.69
C PRO A 58 14.84 14.72 -13.79
N PHE A 59 13.63 15.16 -13.44
CA PHE A 59 12.64 15.69 -14.38
C PHE A 59 12.76 17.20 -14.62
N ARG A 60 13.84 17.83 -14.16
CA ARG A 60 14.05 19.26 -14.41
C ARG A 60 14.21 19.50 -15.91
N THR A 61 13.50 20.51 -16.44
CA THR A 61 13.84 21.12 -17.72
C THR A 61 15.29 21.65 -17.66
N GLN A 62 16.15 21.15 -18.55
CA GLN A 62 17.47 21.74 -18.75
C GLN A 62 17.25 23.22 -19.10
N LYS A 63 17.75 24.14 -18.28
CA LYS A 63 17.91 25.52 -18.74
C LYS A 63 18.91 25.45 -19.88
N LEU A 64 18.43 25.53 -21.12
CA LEU A 64 19.27 25.89 -22.25
C LEU A 64 19.93 27.21 -21.84
N CYS A 65 21.24 27.20 -21.62
CA CYS A 65 22.01 28.44 -21.53
C CYS A 65 21.88 29.13 -22.90
N SER A 66 20.92 30.03 -23.03
CA SER A 66 20.97 31.05 -24.06
C SER A 66 22.09 32.00 -23.66
N PHE A 67 23.27 31.80 -24.24
CA PHE A 67 24.29 32.84 -24.33
C PHE A 67 23.77 33.88 -25.31
N VAL A 68 23.17 34.94 -24.78
CA VAL A 68 23.03 36.23 -25.47
C VAL A 68 23.96 37.23 -24.81
#